data_AF-A0A819ECB5-F1
#
_entry.id   AF-A0A819ECB5-F1
#
_cell.length_a   1.000
_cell.length_b   1.000
_cell.length_c   1.000
_cell.angle_alpha   90.00
_cell.angle_beta   90.00
_cell.angle_gamma   90.00
#
_symmetry.space_group_name_H-M   'P 1'
#
loop_
_entity.id
_entity.type
_entity.pdbx_description
1 polymer ?
#
loop_
_entity_poly.entity_id
_entity_poly.type
_entity_poly.pdbx_seq_one_letter_code
_entity_poly.pdbx_strand_id
1 'polypeptide(L)'
;MSHGTPLQESTSDDRRLLHFTMKITDRLATKNFFCNILGMKILRHEEMDSGCAAQCNGDFESPWSKTMAGYGHENSFFVFELNYNYDVEGYEYGNDFSSVTINNRQAVSNARQFLDKKFIEVDNKQSIIIRSPDGHRFILFDQDVYPGDDPVQCLSLNVSNLKTSIDYYTRLLKMKINENESNNNHVKLYYGLKTNQKSKVKTKSGFLVDNQCQLELIELKQPIDRGTGYGRKAFCCATNDVELIQNMIEKEGYNILIPVMELGDLLDFNKDKVVILSDPDEHEICFVGEENYFKACETDPDAEKKFYKGLENKPDDPNKYLIGEDESSKRQDKQ
;
A
#
# COMPACT_ATOMS: atom_id res chain seq x y z
N MET A 1 -36.16 -12.93 -25.17
CA MET A 1 -35.42 -11.65 -25.09
C MET A 1 -35.13 -11.42 -23.61
N SER A 2 -33.89 -11.66 -23.17
CA SER A 2 -33.50 -11.41 -21.78
C SER A 2 -33.31 -9.91 -21.61
N HIS A 3 -34.19 -9.27 -20.85
CA HIS A 3 -34.00 -7.89 -20.40
C HIS A 3 -32.84 -7.89 -19.40
N GLY A 4 -31.65 -7.54 -19.88
CA GLY A 4 -30.51 -7.27 -19.01
C GLY A 4 -30.85 -6.08 -18.12
N THR A 5 -30.74 -6.28 -16.81
CA THR A 5 -30.82 -5.23 -15.81
C THR A 5 -29.79 -4.14 -16.17
N PRO A 6 -30.16 -2.84 -16.18
CA PRO A 6 -29.19 -1.78 -16.39
C PRO A 6 -28.09 -1.90 -15.33
N LEU A 7 -26.82 -1.99 -15.76
CA LEU A 7 -25.68 -1.89 -14.85
C LEU A 7 -25.80 -0.56 -14.12
N GLN A 8 -25.91 -0.61 -12.80
CA GLN A 8 -26.00 0.56 -11.94
C GLN A 8 -24.67 1.34 -12.10
N GLU A 9 -24.75 2.58 -12.58
CA GLU A 9 -23.57 3.44 -12.71
C GLU A 9 -23.04 3.82 -11.32
N SER A 10 -21.71 3.96 -11.20
CA SER A 10 -21.01 4.40 -9.99
C SER A 10 -21.75 5.57 -9.33
N THR A 11 -21.90 5.47 -8.01
CA THR A 11 -22.62 6.50 -7.23
C THR A 11 -21.70 7.64 -6.76
N SER A 12 -20.37 7.51 -6.90
CA SER A 12 -19.39 8.55 -6.60
C SER A 12 -18.03 8.26 -7.25
N ASP A 13 -17.39 9.23 -7.91
CA ASP A 13 -15.97 9.13 -8.32
C ASP A 13 -15.00 9.36 -7.13
N ASP A 14 -15.45 9.12 -5.90
CA ASP A 14 -14.67 9.36 -4.69
C ASP A 14 -13.80 8.15 -4.38
N ARG A 15 -12.52 8.30 -4.68
CA ARG A 15 -11.51 7.28 -4.45
C ARG A 15 -10.27 7.95 -3.91
N ARG A 16 -9.44 7.21 -3.18
CA ARG A 16 -8.17 7.72 -2.66
C ARG A 16 -7.13 6.64 -2.66
N LEU A 17 -5.89 7.00 -3.00
CA LEU A 17 -4.73 6.14 -2.82
C LEU A 17 -4.40 6.05 -1.32
N LEU A 18 -4.52 4.85 -0.76
CA LEU A 18 -4.44 4.59 0.68
C LEU A 18 -3.02 4.27 1.12
N HIS A 19 -2.43 3.26 0.50
CA HIS A 19 -1.14 2.73 0.91
C HIS A 19 -0.47 1.97 -0.21
N PHE A 20 0.82 1.72 -0.01
CA PHE A 20 1.57 0.75 -0.79
C PHE A 20 2.15 -0.32 0.12
N THR A 21 1.87 -1.57 -0.23
CA THR A 21 2.43 -2.74 0.44
C THR A 21 3.86 -2.95 0.00
N MET A 22 4.76 -3.13 0.96
CA MET A 22 6.18 -3.44 0.73
C MET A 22 6.53 -4.71 1.48
N LYS A 23 7.08 -5.70 0.76
CA LYS A 23 7.63 -6.91 1.36
C LYS A 23 9.02 -6.59 1.92
N ILE A 24 9.28 -7.01 3.15
CA ILE A 24 10.51 -6.69 3.91
C ILE A 24 11.14 -7.95 4.51
N THR A 25 12.46 -7.96 4.69
CA THR A 25 13.19 -9.10 5.26
C THR A 25 13.81 -8.82 6.64
N ASP A 26 13.90 -7.56 7.06
CA ASP A 26 14.39 -7.19 8.39
C ASP A 26 13.46 -6.18 9.04
N ARG A 27 12.62 -6.67 9.95
CA ARG A 27 11.64 -5.87 10.68
C ARG A 27 12.29 -4.71 11.44
N LEU A 28 13.40 -4.94 12.14
CA LEU A 28 14.01 -3.93 13.00
C LEU A 28 14.77 -2.88 12.18
N ALA A 29 15.50 -3.30 11.15
CA ALA A 29 16.16 -2.38 10.23
C ALA A 29 15.13 -1.51 9.50
N THR A 30 14.04 -2.11 9.03
CA THR A 30 12.96 -1.38 8.35
C THR A 30 12.26 -0.42 9.32
N LYS A 31 11.94 -0.84 10.54
CA LYS A 31 11.37 0.05 11.57
C LYS A 31 12.28 1.24 11.84
N ASN A 32 13.59 1.02 11.96
CA ASN A 32 14.55 2.10 12.15
C ASN A 32 14.61 3.05 10.95
N PHE A 33 14.54 2.54 9.72
CA PHE A 33 14.48 3.35 8.51
C PHE A 33 13.21 4.21 8.48
N PHE A 34 12.02 3.61 8.59
CA PHE A 34 10.76 4.33 8.50
C PHE A 34 10.55 5.29 9.68
N CYS A 35 10.85 4.88 10.92
CA CYS A 35 10.59 5.73 12.08
C CYS A 35 11.72 6.73 12.37
N ASN A 36 12.98 6.29 12.38
CA ASN A 36 14.08 7.15 12.84
C ASN A 36 14.67 7.98 11.68
N ILE A 37 14.72 7.42 10.47
CA ILE A 37 15.23 8.15 9.30
C ILE A 37 14.11 8.97 8.67
N LEU A 38 13.00 8.34 8.26
CA LEU A 38 11.91 9.06 7.60
C LEU A 38 11.04 9.87 8.57
N GLY A 39 11.05 9.57 9.87
CA GLY A 39 10.25 10.29 10.87
C GLY A 39 8.78 9.87 10.93
N MET A 40 8.45 8.68 10.43
CA MET A 40 7.09 8.12 10.50
C MET A 40 6.81 7.46 11.86
N LYS A 41 5.56 7.07 12.08
CA LYS A 41 5.14 6.28 13.25
C LYS A 41 4.59 4.93 12.80
N ILE A 42 4.73 3.93 13.66
CA ILE A 42 3.92 2.72 13.56
C ILE A 42 2.50 3.09 13.98
N LEU A 43 1.55 2.83 13.10
CA LEU A 43 0.14 3.15 13.28
C LEU A 43 -0.66 1.95 13.78
N ARG A 44 -0.34 0.77 13.24
CA ARG A 44 -0.91 -0.52 13.63
C ARG A 44 0.13 -1.61 13.40
N HIS A 45 0.04 -2.68 14.17
CA HIS A 45 0.84 -3.88 13.99
C HIS A 45 0.01 -5.12 14.33
N GLU A 46 0.03 -6.08 13.41
CA GLU A 46 -0.72 -7.33 13.47
C GLU A 46 0.19 -8.51 13.15
N GLU A 47 0.05 -9.57 13.94
CA GLU A 47 0.68 -10.88 13.68
C GLU A 47 -0.41 -11.81 13.18
N MET A 48 -0.15 -12.50 12.07
CA MET A 48 -1.07 -13.38 11.40
C MET A 48 -0.52 -14.81 11.41
N ASP A 49 -1.33 -15.77 11.86
CA ASP A 49 -0.92 -17.17 11.99
C ASP A 49 -0.97 -17.94 10.66
N SER A 50 -1.53 -17.35 9.60
CA SER A 50 -1.64 -17.95 8.27
C SER A 50 -1.61 -16.90 7.16
N GLY A 51 -1.44 -17.36 5.92
CA GLY A 51 -1.56 -16.54 4.72
C GLY A 51 -2.88 -15.76 4.65
N CYS A 52 -2.84 -14.63 3.94
CA CYS A 52 -4.02 -13.79 3.75
C CYS A 52 -4.86 -14.28 2.57
N ALA A 53 -6.18 -14.38 2.74
CA ALA A 53 -7.07 -14.78 1.66
C ALA A 53 -7.12 -13.78 0.48
N ALA A 54 -6.85 -12.50 0.73
CA ALA A 54 -6.62 -11.51 -0.33
C ALA A 54 -5.15 -11.45 -0.78
N GLN A 55 -4.31 -12.38 -0.36
CA GLN A 55 -2.87 -12.45 -0.67
C GLN A 55 -2.15 -11.12 -0.37
N CYS A 56 -2.52 -10.43 0.72
CA CYS A 56 -1.85 -9.21 1.14
C CYS A 56 -0.33 -9.41 1.32
N ASN A 57 0.07 -10.58 1.81
CA ASN A 57 1.46 -10.96 1.99
C ASN A 57 2.11 -11.59 0.74
N GLY A 58 1.35 -11.77 -0.34
CA GLY A 58 1.70 -12.56 -1.53
C GLY A 58 1.11 -13.98 -1.46
N ASP A 59 1.56 -14.85 -2.36
CA ASP A 59 1.12 -16.25 -2.47
C ASP A 59 1.77 -17.16 -1.39
N PHE A 60 1.91 -16.65 -0.17
CA PHE A 60 2.54 -17.36 0.95
C PHE A 60 1.50 -17.75 2.00
N GLU A 61 1.51 -19.03 2.37
CA GLU A 61 0.63 -19.59 3.40
C GLU A 61 1.22 -19.49 4.82
N SER A 62 2.50 -19.14 4.93
CA SER A 62 3.23 -19.04 6.20
C SER A 62 2.68 -17.93 7.09
N PRO A 63 2.87 -18.02 8.42
CA PRO A 63 2.70 -16.88 9.31
C PRO A 63 3.45 -15.64 8.79
N TRP A 64 2.92 -14.47 9.11
CA TRP A 64 3.49 -13.19 8.69
C TRP A 64 3.05 -12.08 9.64
N SER A 65 3.73 -10.94 9.56
CA SER A 65 3.34 -9.73 10.29
C SER A 65 3.04 -8.60 9.32
N LYS A 66 2.04 -7.79 9.67
CA LYS A 66 1.68 -6.55 8.99
C LYS A 66 1.98 -5.36 9.90
N THR A 67 2.74 -4.39 9.40
CA THR A 67 2.98 -3.13 10.12
C THR A 67 2.59 -1.95 9.27
N MET A 68 1.61 -1.16 9.71
CA MET A 68 1.23 0.08 9.04
C MET A 68 2.11 1.22 9.55
N ALA A 69 2.79 1.93 8.66
CA ALA A 69 3.66 3.05 9.02
C ALA A 69 3.37 4.29 8.16
N GLY A 70 3.31 5.47 8.79
CA GLY A 70 3.04 6.72 8.08
C GLY A 70 3.20 7.96 8.94
N TYR A 71 2.93 9.13 8.35
CA TYR A 71 3.01 10.42 9.04
C TYR A 71 1.71 10.81 9.79
N GLY A 72 0.60 10.16 9.47
CA GLY A 72 -0.70 10.44 10.06
C GLY A 72 -1.67 9.27 9.90
N HIS A 73 -2.94 9.49 10.23
CA HIS A 73 -3.98 8.45 10.23
C HIS A 73 -4.26 7.92 8.82
N GLU A 74 -4.43 6.60 8.69
CA GLU A 74 -4.63 5.89 7.41
C GLU A 74 -5.87 6.39 6.63
N ASN A 75 -6.88 6.92 7.33
CA ASN A 75 -8.09 7.48 6.73
C ASN A 75 -7.86 8.83 6.02
N SER A 76 -6.70 9.47 6.20
CA SER A 76 -6.40 10.80 5.66
C SER A 76 -5.00 10.94 5.06
N PHE A 77 -4.08 10.03 5.39
CA PHE A 77 -2.70 10.00 4.90
C PHE A 77 -2.48 8.75 4.04
N PHE A 78 -1.53 8.85 3.13
CA PHE A 78 -0.90 7.72 2.49
C PHE A 78 0.06 7.04 3.46
N VAL A 79 0.00 5.72 3.56
CA VAL A 79 0.84 4.95 4.49
C VAL A 79 1.53 3.78 3.79
N PHE A 80 2.45 3.12 4.48
CA PHE A 80 3.12 1.92 4.03
C PHE A 80 2.60 0.73 4.81
N GLU A 81 2.16 -0.30 4.09
CA GLU A 81 1.87 -1.61 4.67
C GLU A 81 3.14 -2.47 4.55
N LEU A 82 3.83 -2.71 5.67
CA LEU A 82 5.09 -3.44 5.69
C LEU A 82 4.83 -4.90 6.05
N ASN A 83 5.06 -5.80 5.09
CA ASN A 83 4.75 -7.22 5.22
C ASN A 83 6.03 -8.03 5.39
N TYR A 84 6.14 -8.72 6.53
CA TYR A 84 7.24 -9.62 6.84
C TYR A 84 6.71 -11.05 6.90
N ASN A 85 7.13 -11.90 5.97
CA ASN A 85 6.82 -13.32 5.97
C ASN A 85 7.92 -14.07 6.74
N TYR A 86 7.55 -14.91 7.71
CA TYR A 86 8.53 -15.53 8.60
C TYR A 86 9.44 -16.55 7.91
N ASP A 87 8.92 -17.24 6.89
CA ASP A 87 9.63 -18.30 6.17
C ASP A 87 10.34 -17.81 4.90
N VAL A 88 10.43 -16.49 4.69
CA VAL A 88 11.03 -15.89 3.49
C VAL A 88 12.29 -15.11 3.83
N GLU A 89 13.44 -15.63 3.40
CA GLU A 89 14.75 -15.03 3.67
C GLU A 89 15.06 -13.81 2.77
N GLY A 90 14.44 -13.73 1.60
CA GLY A 90 14.77 -12.72 0.60
C GLY A 90 13.74 -12.62 -0.51
N TYR A 91 13.71 -11.46 -1.16
CA TYR A 91 12.91 -11.20 -2.35
C TYR A 91 13.80 -10.77 -3.51
N GLU A 92 13.41 -11.16 -4.72
CA GLU A 92 13.99 -10.63 -5.94
C GLU A 92 13.19 -9.39 -6.33
N TYR A 93 13.84 -8.22 -6.32
CA TYR A 93 13.22 -6.97 -6.73
C TYR A 93 13.52 -6.73 -8.22
N GLY A 94 12.46 -6.49 -8.98
CA GLY A 94 12.55 -6.21 -10.40
C GLY A 94 12.73 -4.73 -10.71
N ASN A 95 12.18 -4.30 -11.84
CA ASN A 95 12.22 -2.92 -12.32
C ASN A 95 10.84 -2.21 -12.26
N ASP A 96 9.87 -2.79 -11.57
CA ASP A 96 8.48 -2.34 -11.44
C ASP A 96 8.35 -1.10 -10.53
N PHE A 97 8.94 -1.15 -9.33
CA PHE A 97 8.97 -0.03 -8.39
C PHE A 97 10.06 0.98 -8.77
N SER A 98 9.71 2.26 -8.86
CA SER A 98 10.68 3.32 -9.18
C SER A 98 11.14 4.07 -7.93
N SER A 99 10.21 4.73 -7.24
CA SER A 99 10.52 5.44 -6.00
C SER A 99 9.28 5.92 -5.25
N VAL A 100 9.48 6.30 -3.99
CA VAL A 100 8.56 7.17 -3.24
C VAL A 100 9.18 8.56 -3.10
N THR A 101 8.38 9.60 -3.31
CA THR A 101 8.79 11.00 -3.08
C THR A 101 8.20 11.55 -1.79
N ILE A 102 9.04 12.13 -0.94
CA ILE A 102 8.66 12.70 0.36
C ILE A 102 9.22 14.12 0.51
N ASN A 103 8.37 15.03 0.97
CA ASN A 103 8.75 16.40 1.34
C ASN A 103 8.86 16.50 2.87
N ASN A 104 10.06 16.32 3.42
CA ASN A 104 10.29 16.42 4.85
C ASN A 104 11.74 16.81 5.15
N ARG A 105 11.97 18.04 5.63
CA ARG A 105 13.31 18.55 5.94
C ARG A 105 13.99 17.73 7.04
N GLN A 106 13.24 17.29 8.04
CA GLN A 106 13.80 16.49 9.14
C GLN A 106 14.27 15.13 8.64
N ALA A 107 13.53 14.49 7.73
CA ALA A 107 13.93 13.22 7.14
C ALA A 107 15.26 13.35 6.34
N VAL A 108 15.43 14.44 5.58
CA VAL A 108 16.69 14.75 4.90
C VAL A 108 17.84 14.92 5.90
N SER A 109 17.63 15.67 6.98
CA SER A 109 18.64 15.85 8.03
C SER A 109 19.00 14.52 8.71
N ASN A 110 18.00 13.71 9.05
CA ASN A 110 18.20 12.41 9.68
C ASN A 110 18.99 11.47 8.77
N ALA A 111 18.65 11.42 7.48
CA ALA A 111 19.36 10.62 6.49
C ALA A 111 20.84 11.03 6.40
N ARG A 112 21.13 12.33 6.26
CA ARG A 112 22.51 12.82 6.19
C ARG A 112 23.33 12.55 7.45
N GLN A 113 22.69 12.58 8.62
CA GLN A 113 23.37 12.47 9.91
C GLN A 113 23.53 11.02 10.38
N PHE A 114 22.52 10.17 10.17
CA PHE A 114 22.41 8.88 10.84
C PHE A 114 22.34 7.69 9.89
N LEU A 115 21.98 7.88 8.62
CA LEU A 115 21.93 6.77 7.66
C LEU A 115 23.34 6.40 7.20
N ASP A 116 23.63 5.10 7.15
CA ASP A 116 24.87 4.61 6.56
C ASP A 116 24.97 5.05 5.09
N LYS A 117 26.12 5.60 4.71
CA LYS A 117 26.40 6.12 3.37
C LYS A 117 26.14 5.11 2.26
N LYS A 118 26.24 3.81 2.53
CA LYS A 118 25.92 2.77 1.53
C LYS A 118 24.47 2.79 1.05
N PHE A 119 23.55 3.35 1.85
CA PHE A 119 22.15 3.50 1.50
C PHE A 119 21.84 4.86 0.85
N ILE A 120 22.84 5.74 0.67
CA ILE A 120 22.67 7.04 0.01
C ILE A 120 23.13 6.90 -1.45
N GLU A 121 22.20 7.08 -2.38
CA GLU A 121 22.47 7.00 -3.82
C GLU A 121 22.93 8.36 -4.37
N VAL A 122 22.24 9.43 -3.99
CA VAL A 122 22.52 10.81 -4.42
C VAL A 122 22.27 11.73 -3.23
N ASP A 123 23.17 12.68 -2.97
CA ASP A 123 22.95 13.75 -2.00
C ASP A 123 23.27 15.11 -2.62
N ASN A 124 22.22 15.90 -2.82
CA ASN A 124 22.28 17.23 -3.38
C ASN A 124 21.76 18.23 -2.33
N LYS A 125 22.08 19.52 -2.48
CA LYS A 125 21.66 20.53 -1.49
C LYS A 125 20.15 20.54 -1.18
N GLN A 126 19.30 20.33 -2.20
CA GLN A 126 17.84 20.42 -2.09
C GLN A 126 17.14 19.07 -1.92
N SER A 127 17.84 17.96 -2.15
CA SER A 127 17.24 16.63 -2.08
C SER A 127 18.28 15.53 -1.88
N ILE A 128 17.86 14.43 -1.31
CA ILE A 128 18.67 13.22 -1.14
C ILE A 128 17.86 12.01 -1.62
N ILE A 129 18.52 11.10 -2.33
CA ILE A 129 17.96 9.83 -2.77
C ILE A 129 18.60 8.75 -1.90
N ILE A 130 17.76 8.03 -1.17
CA ILE A 130 18.17 6.97 -0.25
C ILE A 130 17.47 5.66 -0.57
N ARG A 131 18.01 4.56 -0.04
CA ARG A 131 17.44 3.22 -0.15
C ARG A 131 17.06 2.67 1.20
N SER A 132 15.91 2.00 1.26
CA SER A 132 15.51 1.22 2.43
C SER A 132 16.45 0.00 2.60
N PRO A 133 16.37 -0.74 3.72
CA PRO A 133 17.16 -1.96 3.92
C PRO A 133 17.02 -2.97 2.77
N ASP A 134 15.80 -3.17 2.27
CA ASP A 134 15.50 -4.04 1.12
C ASP A 134 15.77 -3.38 -0.25
N GLY A 135 16.33 -2.16 -0.28
CA GLY A 135 16.79 -1.51 -1.51
C GLY A 135 15.78 -0.61 -2.21
N HIS A 136 14.56 -0.44 -1.68
CA HIS A 136 13.55 0.44 -2.26
C HIS A 136 13.97 1.90 -2.19
N ARG A 137 13.80 2.63 -3.30
CA ARG A 137 14.29 4.00 -3.46
C ARG A 137 13.30 5.04 -2.92
N PHE A 138 13.81 5.98 -2.12
CA PHE A 138 13.08 7.13 -1.59
C PHE A 138 13.78 8.42 -2.00
N ILE A 139 13.03 9.37 -2.55
CA ILE A 139 13.49 10.72 -2.89
C ILE A 139 12.98 11.67 -1.81
N LEU A 140 13.88 12.24 -1.02
CA LEU A 140 13.54 13.18 0.03
C LEU A 140 13.92 14.60 -0.41
N PHE A 141 12.96 15.53 -0.35
CA PHE A 141 13.22 16.96 -0.60
C PHE A 141 13.37 17.72 0.72
N ASP A 142 14.32 18.65 0.75
CA ASP A 142 14.62 19.56 1.88
C ASP A 142 13.59 20.70 1.95
N GLN A 143 12.34 20.31 2.12
CA GLN A 143 11.19 21.20 2.25
C GLN A 143 10.11 20.51 3.07
N ASP A 144 9.29 21.30 3.75
CA ASP A 144 8.15 20.81 4.51
C ASP A 144 6.85 21.12 3.77
N VAL A 145 5.84 20.27 3.97
CA VAL A 145 4.46 20.54 3.55
C VAL A 145 3.74 21.44 4.56
N TYR A 146 2.53 21.93 4.23
CA TYR A 146 1.75 22.69 5.21
C TYR A 146 1.33 21.80 6.39
N PRO A 147 1.16 22.36 7.60
CA PRO A 147 0.73 21.57 8.76
C PRO A 147 -0.60 20.85 8.49
N GLY A 148 -0.58 19.52 8.66
CA GLY A 148 -1.73 18.65 8.41
C GLY A 148 -1.78 18.02 7.02
N ASP A 149 -0.93 18.45 6.09
CA ASP A 149 -0.76 17.78 4.79
C ASP A 149 0.14 16.56 4.95
N ASP A 150 -0.04 15.59 4.05
CA ASP A 150 0.78 14.39 4.00
C ASP A 150 2.15 14.67 3.40
N PRO A 151 3.27 14.43 4.10
CA PRO A 151 4.60 14.55 3.52
C PRO A 151 4.88 13.57 2.37
N VAL A 152 4.16 12.45 2.26
CA VAL A 152 4.28 11.52 1.12
C VAL A 152 3.54 12.10 -0.07
N GLN A 153 4.29 12.47 -1.11
CA GLN A 153 3.75 13.22 -2.25
C GLN A 153 3.48 12.34 -3.46
N CYS A 154 4.27 11.28 -3.64
CA CYS A 154 4.17 10.48 -4.84
C CYS A 154 4.68 9.05 -4.66
N LEU A 155 3.92 8.09 -5.18
CA LEU A 155 4.35 6.72 -5.45
C LEU A 155 4.62 6.61 -6.96
N SER A 156 5.87 6.33 -7.35
CA SER A 156 6.27 6.19 -8.75
C SER A 156 6.49 4.73 -9.11
N LEU A 157 5.77 4.25 -10.12
CA LEU A 157 5.88 2.91 -10.69
C LEU A 157 6.30 3.00 -12.17
N ASN A 158 7.07 2.02 -12.61
CA ASN A 158 7.52 1.92 -13.99
C ASN A 158 6.50 1.13 -14.82
N VAL A 159 6.26 1.58 -16.05
CA VAL A 159 5.34 0.96 -17.00
C VAL A 159 6.03 0.72 -18.33
N SER A 160 5.65 -0.33 -19.05
CA SER A 160 6.26 -0.64 -20.35
C SER A 160 5.74 0.27 -21.46
N ASN A 161 4.46 0.69 -21.37
CA ASN A 161 3.79 1.54 -22.35
C ASN A 161 2.88 2.58 -21.68
N LEU A 162 3.32 3.84 -21.69
CA LEU A 162 2.63 4.90 -20.97
C LEU A 162 1.22 5.17 -21.50
N LYS A 163 1.00 5.01 -22.82
CA LYS A 163 -0.30 5.24 -23.43
C LYS A 163 -1.34 4.22 -22.96
N THR A 164 -0.96 2.94 -22.92
CA THR A 164 -1.84 1.87 -22.43
C THR A 164 -2.16 2.07 -20.95
N SER A 165 -1.16 2.38 -20.13
CA SER A 165 -1.37 2.61 -18.70
C SER A 165 -2.24 3.86 -18.46
N ILE A 166 -2.01 4.97 -19.18
CA ILE A 166 -2.88 6.16 -19.10
C ILE A 166 -4.34 5.80 -19.40
N ASP A 167 -4.63 5.05 -20.47
CA ASP A 167 -6.01 4.64 -20.78
C ASP A 167 -6.62 3.83 -19.64
N TYR A 168 -5.90 2.84 -19.13
CA TYR A 168 -6.35 1.99 -18.03
C TYR A 168 -6.71 2.82 -16.78
N TYR A 169 -5.77 3.62 -16.27
CA TYR A 169 -5.99 4.36 -15.03
C TYR A 169 -7.00 5.51 -15.16
N THR A 170 -7.11 6.14 -16.33
CA THR A 170 -8.02 7.28 -16.52
C THR A 170 -9.42 6.83 -16.95
N ARG A 171 -9.54 6.01 -17.99
CA ARG A 171 -10.84 5.60 -18.55
C ARG A 171 -11.55 4.59 -17.65
N LEU A 172 -10.82 3.61 -17.14
CA LEU A 172 -11.39 2.54 -16.31
C LEU A 172 -11.40 2.94 -14.85
N LEU A 173 -10.23 3.27 -14.31
CA LEU A 173 -10.13 3.56 -12.88
C LEU A 173 -10.58 4.97 -12.51
N LYS A 174 -10.84 5.88 -13.47
CA LYS A 174 -11.34 7.25 -13.25
C LYS A 174 -10.35 8.21 -12.59
N MET A 175 -9.06 7.92 -12.65
CA MET A 175 -8.03 8.87 -12.22
C MET A 175 -7.94 10.07 -13.18
N LYS A 176 -7.56 11.22 -12.64
CA LYS A 176 -7.30 12.46 -13.36
C LYS A 176 -5.80 12.64 -13.56
N ILE A 177 -5.42 13.33 -14.64
CA ILE A 177 -4.03 13.65 -14.96
C ILE A 177 -3.65 15.01 -14.38
N ASN A 178 -2.53 15.06 -13.66
CA ASN A 178 -1.88 16.32 -13.29
C ASN A 178 -0.92 16.78 -14.40
N GLU A 179 -1.46 17.54 -15.35
CA GLU A 179 -0.75 18.00 -16.56
C GLU A 179 0.35 19.02 -16.29
N ASN A 180 0.42 19.56 -15.07
CA ASN A 180 1.48 20.47 -14.64
C ASN A 180 2.77 19.71 -14.33
N GLU A 181 2.64 18.44 -13.95
CA GLU A 181 3.73 17.57 -13.53
C GLU A 181 3.83 16.29 -14.38
N SER A 182 3.29 16.32 -15.59
CA SER A 182 3.34 15.20 -16.54
C SER A 182 4.03 15.62 -17.85
N ASN A 183 4.67 14.67 -18.52
CA ASN A 183 5.25 14.86 -19.86
C ASN A 183 5.19 13.56 -20.68
N ASN A 184 5.97 13.48 -21.76
CA ASN A 184 5.93 12.33 -22.67
C ASN A 184 6.52 11.03 -22.09
N ASN A 185 7.30 11.11 -21.00
CA ASN A 185 7.98 9.97 -20.39
C ASN A 185 7.37 9.57 -19.04
N HIS A 186 6.51 10.41 -18.44
CA HIS A 186 5.78 10.06 -17.22
C HIS A 186 4.48 10.84 -17.08
N VAL A 187 3.55 10.28 -16.32
CA VAL A 187 2.28 10.92 -15.96
C VAL A 187 2.05 10.85 -14.45
N LYS A 188 1.56 11.93 -13.84
CA LYS A 188 1.06 11.91 -12.47
C LYS A 188 -0.46 11.88 -12.46
N LEU A 189 -1.00 10.97 -11.65
CA LEU A 189 -2.41 10.62 -11.57
C LEU A 189 -2.93 10.80 -10.15
N TYR A 190 -4.18 11.24 -10.03
CA TYR A 190 -4.83 11.47 -8.74
C TYR A 190 -6.36 11.34 -8.86
N TYR A 191 -7.06 11.14 -7.76
CA TYR A 191 -8.54 11.13 -7.74
C TYR A 191 -9.13 12.49 -7.33
N GLY A 192 -8.50 13.14 -6.34
CA GLY A 192 -8.94 14.40 -5.74
C GLY A 192 -9.98 14.19 -4.64
N LEU A 193 -9.97 15.04 -3.59
CA LEU A 193 -10.90 15.00 -2.45
C LEU A 193 -12.19 15.81 -2.63
N LYS A 194 -13.25 15.39 -1.93
CA LYS A 194 -14.52 16.12 -1.69
C LYS A 194 -14.38 17.40 -0.86
N THR A 195 -13.35 17.55 -0.02
CA THR A 195 -13.33 18.60 1.01
C THR A 195 -12.43 19.79 0.68
N ASN A 196 -12.80 20.96 1.23
CA ASN A 196 -12.14 22.24 1.01
C ASN A 196 -10.83 22.37 1.82
N GLN A 197 -9.83 21.55 1.51
CA GLN A 197 -8.48 21.83 1.97
C GLN A 197 -7.87 23.00 1.18
N LYS A 198 -7.05 23.80 1.87
CA LYS A 198 -6.69 25.18 1.51
C LYS A 198 -5.60 25.30 0.44
N SER A 199 -4.89 24.23 0.12
CA SER A 199 -3.97 24.18 -1.00
C SER A 199 -4.59 23.37 -2.13
N LYS A 200 -4.90 24.05 -3.23
CA LYS A 200 -5.40 23.42 -4.45
C LYS A 200 -4.64 24.01 -5.63
N VAL A 201 -3.90 23.18 -6.35
CA VAL A 201 -3.28 23.59 -7.61
C VAL A 201 -4.28 23.34 -8.73
N LYS A 202 -4.44 24.28 -9.66
CA LYS A 202 -5.25 24.06 -10.86
C LYS A 202 -4.40 23.44 -11.95
N THR A 203 -4.84 22.32 -12.53
CA THR A 203 -4.25 21.77 -13.76
C THR A 203 -4.54 22.70 -14.95
N LYS A 204 -3.88 22.45 -16.09
CA LYS A 204 -4.12 23.21 -17.34
C LYS A 204 -5.57 23.08 -17.81
N SER A 205 -6.17 21.91 -17.60
CA SER A 205 -7.59 21.63 -17.86
C SER A 205 -8.55 22.12 -16.76
N GLY A 206 -8.04 22.80 -15.73
CA GLY A 206 -8.86 23.46 -14.71
C GLY A 206 -9.29 22.58 -13.53
N PHE A 207 -8.79 21.34 -13.43
CA PHE A 207 -9.07 20.47 -12.29
C PHE A 207 -8.24 20.88 -11.07
N LEU A 208 -8.82 20.70 -9.88
CA LEU A 208 -8.10 20.93 -8.62
C LEU A 208 -7.35 19.66 -8.24
N VAL A 209 -6.03 19.76 -8.14
CA VAL A 209 -5.16 18.75 -7.54
C VAL A 209 -5.09 19.07 -6.05
N ASP A 210 -5.35 18.07 -5.20
CA ASP A 210 -5.12 18.19 -3.76
C ASP A 210 -3.68 17.80 -3.41
N ASN A 211 -3.38 17.82 -2.11
CA ASN A 211 -2.04 17.53 -1.60
C ASN A 211 -1.85 16.06 -1.19
N GLN A 212 -2.73 15.15 -1.62
CA GLN A 212 -2.56 13.73 -1.34
C GLN A 212 -1.49 13.09 -2.23
N CYS A 213 -0.99 11.93 -1.81
CA CYS A 213 -0.07 11.14 -2.59
C CYS A 213 -0.63 10.85 -4.00
N GLN A 214 0.13 11.24 -5.03
CA GLN A 214 -0.18 10.98 -6.43
C GLN A 214 0.47 9.67 -6.90
N LEU A 215 -0.14 9.00 -7.86
CA LEU A 215 0.50 7.87 -8.57
C LEU A 215 1.24 8.41 -9.79
N GLU A 216 2.55 8.21 -9.86
CA GLU A 216 3.34 8.51 -11.06
C GLU A 216 3.64 7.22 -11.83
N LEU A 217 3.39 7.24 -13.14
CA LEU A 217 3.76 6.15 -14.04
C LEU A 217 4.89 6.63 -14.95
N ILE A 218 6.01 5.91 -14.98
CA ILE A 218 7.22 6.27 -15.72
C ILE A 218 7.47 5.23 -16.81
N GLU A 219 7.58 5.67 -18.06
CA GLU A 219 7.80 4.76 -19.18
C GLU A 219 9.26 4.29 -19.26
N LEU A 220 9.49 2.97 -19.16
CA LEU A 220 10.82 2.38 -19.38
C LEU A 220 11.04 1.86 -20.80
N LYS A 221 9.98 1.71 -21.61
CA LYS A 221 10.03 1.15 -22.99
C LYS A 221 10.67 -0.24 -23.05
N GLN A 222 10.58 -1.00 -21.96
CA GLN A 222 11.02 -2.38 -21.84
C GLN A 222 9.98 -3.14 -20.99
N PRO A 223 9.95 -4.48 -21.05
CA PRO A 223 9.09 -5.27 -20.19
C PRO A 223 9.32 -4.96 -18.70
N ILE A 224 8.22 -4.92 -17.95
CA ILE A 224 8.28 -4.79 -16.50
C ILE A 224 8.50 -6.18 -15.90
N ASP A 225 9.61 -6.31 -15.17
CA ASP A 225 9.88 -7.44 -14.30
C ASP A 225 9.51 -7.01 -12.88
N ARG A 226 8.60 -7.74 -12.26
CA ARG A 226 8.13 -7.49 -10.89
C ARG A 226 8.96 -8.27 -9.86
N GLY A 227 9.69 -9.29 -10.29
CA GLY A 227 10.34 -10.25 -9.40
C GLY A 227 9.35 -10.87 -8.40
N THR A 228 9.83 -11.20 -7.21
CA THR A 228 9.01 -11.72 -6.09
C THR A 228 8.74 -10.68 -5.00
N GLY A 229 9.53 -9.60 -5.00
CA GLY A 229 9.47 -8.49 -4.05
C GLY A 229 8.48 -7.39 -4.39
N TYR A 230 7.70 -7.55 -5.48
CA TYR A 230 6.71 -6.56 -5.89
C TYR A 230 5.73 -6.20 -4.76
N GLY A 231 5.28 -4.95 -4.80
CA GLY A 231 4.29 -4.42 -3.89
C GLY A 231 2.88 -4.37 -4.47
N ARG A 232 1.95 -3.84 -3.69
CA ARG A 232 0.56 -3.63 -4.09
C ARG A 232 0.10 -2.24 -3.67
N LYS A 233 -0.54 -1.51 -4.57
CA LYS A 233 -1.20 -0.24 -4.23
C LYS A 233 -2.65 -0.49 -3.86
N ALA A 234 -3.15 0.20 -2.84
CA ALA A 234 -4.53 0.11 -2.43
C ALA A 234 -5.26 1.45 -2.61
N PHE A 235 -6.49 1.37 -3.08
CA PHE A 235 -7.40 2.51 -3.18
C PHE A 235 -8.68 2.24 -2.38
N CYS A 236 -9.23 3.26 -1.74
CA CYS A 236 -10.61 3.19 -1.28
C CYS A 236 -11.58 3.60 -2.39
N CYS A 237 -12.82 3.10 -2.26
CA CYS A 237 -13.99 3.52 -3.02
C CYS A 237 -15.23 3.31 -2.14
N ALA A 238 -16.40 3.79 -2.56
CA ALA A 238 -17.65 3.40 -1.91
C ALA A 238 -17.81 1.87 -1.94
N THR A 239 -18.29 1.23 -0.87
CA THR A 239 -18.41 -0.24 -0.80
C THR A 239 -19.23 -0.83 -1.97
N ASN A 240 -20.24 -0.11 -2.44
CA ASN A 240 -21.05 -0.53 -3.59
C ASN A 240 -20.28 -0.49 -4.93
N ASP A 241 -19.20 0.28 -5.02
CA ASP A 241 -18.41 0.39 -6.25
C ASP A 241 -17.43 -0.77 -6.43
N VAL A 242 -17.11 -1.55 -5.39
CA VAL A 242 -16.12 -2.64 -5.47
C VAL A 242 -16.53 -3.67 -6.55
N GLU A 243 -17.80 -4.09 -6.57
CA GLU A 243 -18.33 -4.99 -7.61
C GLU A 243 -18.44 -4.32 -8.97
N LEU A 244 -18.79 -3.03 -9.01
CA LEU A 244 -18.89 -2.28 -10.26
C LEU A 244 -17.53 -2.13 -10.94
N ILE A 245 -16.47 -1.93 -10.15
CA ILE A 245 -15.08 -1.90 -10.63
C ILE A 245 -14.70 -3.26 -11.21
N GLN A 246 -14.96 -4.36 -10.51
CA GLN A 246 -14.69 -5.71 -11.05
C GLN A 246 -15.38 -5.91 -12.40
N ASN A 247 -16.70 -5.70 -12.45
CA ASN A 247 -17.51 -5.89 -13.66
C ASN A 247 -17.00 -5.05 -14.84
N MET A 248 -16.54 -3.82 -14.58
CA MET A 248 -15.96 -2.96 -15.59
C MET A 248 -14.64 -3.51 -16.15
N ILE A 249 -13.75 -3.95 -15.27
CA ILE A 249 -12.42 -4.48 -15.63
C ILE A 249 -12.56 -5.80 -16.40
N GLU A 250 -13.44 -6.70 -15.95
CA GLU A 250 -13.76 -7.95 -16.64
C GLU A 250 -14.32 -7.70 -18.05
N LYS A 251 -15.25 -6.74 -18.19
CA LYS A 251 -15.85 -6.38 -19.48
C LYS A 251 -14.82 -5.88 -20.49
N GLU A 252 -13.77 -5.22 -20.02
CA GLU A 252 -12.68 -4.70 -20.84
C GLU A 252 -11.59 -5.75 -21.12
N GLY A 253 -11.76 -6.98 -20.60
CA GLY A 253 -10.84 -8.10 -20.81
C GLY A 253 -9.54 -8.01 -20.00
N TYR A 254 -9.51 -7.16 -18.96
CA TYR A 254 -8.39 -7.09 -18.02
C TYR A 254 -8.54 -8.12 -16.90
N ASN A 255 -7.43 -8.43 -16.26
CA ASN A 255 -7.34 -9.53 -15.30
C ASN A 255 -7.81 -9.13 -13.89
N ILE A 256 -8.62 -10.01 -13.29
CA ILE A 256 -9.01 -9.97 -11.89
C ILE A 256 -8.18 -11.04 -11.18
N LEU A 257 -7.27 -10.62 -10.31
CA LEU A 257 -6.41 -11.55 -9.56
C LEU A 257 -7.23 -12.27 -8.49
N ILE A 258 -8.02 -11.52 -7.72
CA ILE A 258 -8.90 -12.06 -6.68
C ILE A 258 -10.26 -11.37 -6.84
N PRO A 259 -11.32 -12.13 -7.17
CA PRO A 259 -12.67 -11.60 -7.24
C PRO A 259 -13.12 -10.98 -5.93
N VAL A 260 -14.21 -10.20 -6.00
CA VAL A 260 -14.84 -9.54 -4.87
C VAL A 260 -15.01 -10.52 -3.71
N MET A 261 -14.49 -10.14 -2.56
CA MET A 261 -14.58 -10.92 -1.34
C MET A 261 -14.67 -10.00 -0.12
N GLU A 262 -15.05 -10.59 1.01
CA GLU A 262 -15.06 -9.92 2.32
C GLU A 262 -13.88 -10.43 3.16
N LEU A 263 -13.11 -9.51 3.73
CA LEU A 263 -12.02 -9.79 4.66
C LEU A 263 -12.47 -9.54 6.09
N GLY A 264 -12.16 -10.49 6.98
CA GLY A 264 -12.52 -10.46 8.39
C GLY A 264 -13.08 -11.80 8.86
N ASP A 265 -12.97 -12.05 10.17
CA ASP A 265 -13.44 -13.29 10.78
C ASP A 265 -14.96 -13.46 10.66
N LEU A 266 -15.46 -14.69 10.84
CA LEU A 266 -16.89 -15.00 10.80
C LEU A 266 -17.73 -14.14 11.76
N LEU A 267 -17.13 -13.69 12.87
CA LEU A 267 -17.77 -12.85 13.89
C LEU A 267 -17.50 -11.35 13.70
N ASP A 268 -16.71 -10.97 12.68
CA ASP A 268 -16.49 -9.57 12.33
C ASP A 268 -17.70 -9.05 11.54
N PHE A 269 -18.37 -8.04 12.10
CA PHE A 269 -19.51 -7.38 11.48
C PHE A 269 -19.11 -6.18 10.60
N ASN A 270 -17.82 -5.81 10.58
CA ASN A 270 -17.28 -4.71 9.78
C ASN A 270 -16.29 -5.24 8.74
N LYS A 271 -16.65 -6.29 8.02
CA LYS A 271 -15.76 -6.87 7.01
C LYS A 271 -15.44 -5.91 5.89
N ASP A 272 -14.18 -5.87 5.50
CA ASP A 272 -13.74 -5.07 4.37
C ASP A 272 -14.08 -5.80 3.08
N LYS A 273 -14.86 -5.14 2.21
CA LYS A 273 -15.13 -5.66 0.87
C LYS A 273 -14.01 -5.23 -0.06
N VAL A 274 -13.33 -6.20 -0.68
CA VAL A 274 -12.17 -5.94 -1.53
C VAL A 274 -12.27 -6.63 -2.88
N VAL A 275 -11.57 -6.10 -3.88
CA VAL A 275 -11.23 -6.78 -5.13
C VAL A 275 -9.76 -6.53 -5.46
N ILE A 276 -9.06 -7.56 -5.94
CA ILE A 276 -7.65 -7.45 -6.35
C ILE A 276 -7.56 -7.56 -7.87
N LEU A 277 -6.98 -6.54 -8.50
CA LEU A 277 -6.80 -6.40 -9.94
C LEU A 277 -5.31 -6.37 -10.30
N SER A 278 -5.00 -6.55 -11.57
CA SER A 278 -3.68 -6.24 -12.13
C SER A 278 -3.80 -5.27 -13.29
N ASP A 279 -2.95 -4.24 -13.32
CA ASP A 279 -2.89 -3.30 -14.45
C ASP A 279 -2.21 -3.94 -15.69
N PRO A 280 -2.06 -3.21 -16.81
CA PRO A 280 -1.45 -3.75 -18.04
C PRO A 280 0.00 -4.27 -17.89
N ASP A 281 0.73 -3.82 -16.86
CA ASP A 281 2.09 -4.23 -16.53
C ASP A 281 2.11 -5.14 -15.27
N GLU A 282 0.95 -5.71 -14.93
CA GLU A 282 0.71 -6.60 -13.81
C GLU A 282 0.93 -5.98 -12.42
N HIS A 283 0.98 -4.65 -12.31
CA HIS A 283 1.03 -4.01 -10.99
C HIS A 283 -0.27 -4.29 -10.25
N GLU A 284 -0.17 -4.90 -9.07
CA GLU A 284 -1.34 -5.27 -8.29
C GLU A 284 -2.06 -4.04 -7.72
N ILE A 285 -3.39 -4.12 -7.68
CA ILE A 285 -4.27 -3.06 -7.19
C ILE A 285 -5.32 -3.68 -6.27
N CYS A 286 -5.39 -3.21 -5.03
CA CYS A 286 -6.54 -3.47 -4.15
C CYS A 286 -7.53 -2.30 -4.25
N PHE A 287 -8.79 -2.58 -4.51
CA PHE A 287 -9.88 -1.65 -4.19
C PHE A 287 -10.61 -2.16 -2.95
N VAL A 288 -10.75 -1.30 -1.94
CA VAL A 288 -11.47 -1.60 -0.70
C VAL A 288 -12.65 -0.64 -0.49
N GLY A 289 -13.75 -1.16 0.05
CA GLY A 289 -14.89 -0.35 0.50
C GLY A 289 -14.53 0.53 1.70
N GLU A 290 -14.70 1.84 1.57
CA GLU A 290 -14.21 2.82 2.56
C GLU A 290 -14.93 2.76 3.91
N GLU A 291 -16.21 2.38 3.92
CA GLU A 291 -17.07 2.49 5.10
C GLU A 291 -16.65 1.58 6.26
N ASN A 292 -16.11 0.40 5.95
CA ASN A 292 -15.59 -0.54 6.94
C ASN A 292 -14.09 -0.36 7.14
N TYR A 293 -13.35 -0.08 6.07
CA TYR A 293 -11.90 0.15 6.16
C TYR A 293 -11.57 1.30 7.12
N PHE A 294 -12.32 2.41 7.08
CA PHE A 294 -12.07 3.54 7.98
C PHE A 294 -12.42 3.29 9.44
N LYS A 295 -13.20 2.25 9.75
CA LYS A 295 -13.41 1.78 11.13
C LYS A 295 -12.26 0.89 11.59
N ALA A 296 -11.72 0.07 10.69
CA ALA A 296 -10.65 -0.88 10.98
C ALA A 296 -9.26 -0.22 11.05
N CYS A 297 -9.06 0.90 10.35
CA CYS A 297 -7.75 1.56 10.24
C CYS A 297 -7.46 2.60 11.35
N GLU A 298 -8.10 2.48 12.51
CA GLU A 298 -7.81 3.36 13.65
C GLU A 298 -6.38 3.14 14.17
N THR A 299 -5.68 4.24 14.46
CA THR A 299 -4.32 4.15 15.02
C THR A 299 -4.36 3.48 16.39
N ASP A 300 -3.59 2.41 16.53
CA ASP A 300 -3.47 1.65 17.77
C ASP A 300 -2.39 2.27 18.66
N PRO A 301 -2.72 2.79 19.86
CA PRO A 301 -1.74 3.38 20.76
C PRO A 301 -0.71 2.37 21.27
N ASP A 302 -1.01 1.07 21.22
CA ASP A 302 -0.10 -0.01 21.60
C ASP A 302 0.66 -0.62 20.40
N ALA A 303 0.53 -0.06 19.18
CA ALA A 303 1.07 -0.67 17.97
C ALA A 303 2.59 -0.92 18.04
N GLU A 304 3.38 0.03 18.54
CA GLU A 304 4.83 -0.14 18.69
C GLU A 304 5.16 -1.20 19.75
N LYS A 305 4.38 -1.29 20.83
CA LYS A 305 4.52 -2.34 21.84
C LYS A 305 4.21 -3.72 21.26
N LYS A 306 3.15 -3.83 20.45
CA LYS A 306 2.81 -5.06 19.72
C LYS A 306 3.92 -5.47 18.76
N PHE A 307 4.48 -4.51 18.02
CA PHE A 307 5.63 -4.74 17.14
C PHE A 307 6.83 -5.36 17.88
N TYR A 308 7.24 -4.79 19.02
CA TYR A 308 8.35 -5.38 19.80
C TYR A 308 7.99 -6.74 20.39
N LYS A 309 6.75 -6.95 20.82
CA LYS A 309 6.27 -8.26 21.26
C LYS A 309 6.34 -9.30 20.11
N GLY A 310 6.04 -8.89 18.88
CA GLY A 310 6.21 -9.71 17.68
C GLY A 310 7.67 -10.06 17.37
N LEU A 311 8.61 -9.15 17.65
CA LEU A 311 10.06 -9.43 17.53
C LEU A 311 10.56 -10.45 18.55
N GLU A 312 10.05 -10.40 19.79
CA GLU A 312 10.41 -11.36 20.85
C GLU A 312 9.89 -12.77 20.56
N ASN A 313 8.71 -12.86 19.96
CA ASN A 313 8.12 -14.12 19.51
C ASN A 313 8.71 -14.54 18.16
N LYS A 314 9.91 -15.11 18.13
CA LYS A 314 10.36 -15.87 16.95
C LYS A 314 9.45 -17.10 16.76
N PRO A 315 8.76 -17.29 15.62
CA PRO A 315 8.16 -18.57 15.28
C PRO A 315 9.25 -19.49 14.72
N ASP A 316 10.19 -19.89 15.57
CA ASP A 316 11.08 -21.04 15.31
C ASP A 316 10.63 -22.28 16.09
N ASP A 317 9.45 -22.26 16.72
CA ASP A 317 8.88 -23.44 17.37
C ASP A 317 7.63 -23.94 16.63
N PRO A 318 7.78 -24.87 15.67
CA PRO A 318 6.65 -25.51 14.99
C PRO A 318 5.73 -26.29 15.94
N ASN A 319 6.07 -26.45 17.23
CA ASN A 319 5.21 -27.11 18.22
C ASN A 319 4.28 -26.14 18.97
N LYS A 320 4.39 -24.82 18.80
CA LYS A 320 3.57 -23.86 19.56
C LYS A 320 2.08 -23.90 19.20
N TYR A 321 1.74 -24.41 18.01
CA TYR A 321 0.37 -24.51 17.51
C TYR A 321 -0.21 -25.94 17.57
N LEU A 322 0.52 -26.90 18.15
CA LEU A 322 0.11 -28.31 18.22
C LEU A 322 -0.53 -28.75 19.54
N ILE A 323 -0.96 -27.83 20.40
CA ILE A 323 -1.74 -28.20 21.60
C ILE A 323 -3.18 -27.74 21.43
N GLY A 324 -3.86 -28.41 20.50
CA GLY A 324 -5.29 -28.64 20.63
C GLY A 324 -5.51 -29.72 21.67
N GLU A 325 -6.30 -29.37 22.68
CA GLU A 325 -7.02 -30.23 23.63
C GLU A 325 -6.66 -31.72 23.64
N ASP A 326 -5.99 -32.17 24.71
CA ASP A 326 -6.21 -33.52 25.21
C ASP A 326 -6.74 -33.45 26.64
N GLU A 327 -8.07 -33.40 26.75
CA GLU A 327 -8.83 -33.74 27.96
C GLU A 327 -8.65 -35.25 28.29
N SER A 328 -7.42 -35.69 28.58
CA SER A 328 -7.16 -37.07 29.04
C SER A 328 -6.83 -37.18 30.53
N SER A 329 -7.02 -36.12 31.33
CA SER A 329 -6.93 -36.19 32.81
C SER A 329 -8.28 -36.35 33.53
N LYS A 330 -9.39 -36.62 32.81
CA LYS A 330 -10.68 -36.99 33.41
C LYS A 330 -11.08 -38.40 32.97
N ARG A 331 -10.59 -39.40 33.71
CA ARG A 331 -11.24 -40.68 34.05
C ARG A 331 -10.16 -41.75 34.22
N GLN A 332 -9.84 -42.07 35.47
CA GLN A 332 -9.79 -43.46 35.96
C GLN A 332 -9.56 -43.44 37.48
N ASP A 333 -10.66 -43.24 38.23
CA ASP A 333 -10.85 -43.98 39.46
C ASP A 333 -11.57 -45.28 39.09
N LYS A 334 -10.94 -46.43 39.37
CA LYS A 334 -11.52 -47.75 39.73
C LYS A 334 -10.52 -48.88 39.46
N GLN A 335 -9.68 -49.20 40.44
CA GLN A 335 -9.74 -50.48 41.17
C GLN A 335 -8.85 -50.45 42.41
#